data_AF-A0A6J0B2M0-F1
#
_entry.id   AF-A0A6J0B2M0-F1
#
_cell.length_a   1.000
_cell.length_b   1.000
_cell.length_c   1.000
_cell.angle_alpha   90.00
_cell.angle_beta   90.00
_cell.angle_gamma   90.00
#
_symmetry.space_group_name_H-M   'P 1'
#
loop_
_entity.id
_entity.type
_entity.pdbx_description
1 polymer ?
#
loop_
_entity_poly.entity_id
_entity_poly.type
_entity_poly.pdbx_seq_one_letter_code
_entity_poly.pdbx_strand_id
1 'polypeptide(L)' 'MAQADVRVVSTDYEHFAVLYLETQKGGARNVWLQLYARAPELFPEGAQKMQQLAPQVGLNPSQGALLPKSDQCAGAF' A
#
# COMPACT_ATOMS: atom_id res chain seq x y z
N MET A 1 20.14 10.82 5.00
CA MET A 1 18.90 10.67 4.19
C MET A 1 18.35 9.28 4.48
N ALA A 2 17.07 9.13 4.81
CA ALA A 2 16.48 7.81 5.02
C ALA A 2 16.46 7.07 3.67
N GLN A 3 17.00 5.85 3.62
CA GLN A 3 16.92 5.03 2.43
C GLN A 3 15.50 4.46 2.35
N ALA A 4 14.85 4.64 1.20
CA ALA A 4 13.54 4.08 0.91
C ALA A 4 13.68 3.09 -0.25
N ASP A 5 13.19 1.87 -0.07
CA ASP A 5 13.02 0.88 -1.12
C ASP A 5 11.53 0.76 -1.41
N VAL A 6 11.15 1.02 -2.67
CA VAL A 6 9.76 1.04 -3.12
C VAL A 6 9.65 0.13 -4.33
N ARG A 7 8.72 -0.82 -4.26
CA ARG A 7 8.53 -1.83 -5.32
C ARG A 7 7.05 -1.99 -5.62
N VAL A 8 6.69 -2.05 -6.89
CA VAL A 8 5.35 -2.48 -7.31
C VAL A 8 5.34 -4.01 -7.30
N VAL A 9 4.56 -4.61 -6.40
CA VAL A 9 4.55 -6.08 -6.19
C VAL A 9 3.36 -6.77 -6.86
N SER A 10 2.32 -6.02 -7.18
CA SER A 10 1.19 -6.48 -8.00
C SER A 10 0.50 -5.28 -8.61
N THR A 11 0.08 -5.37 -9.86
CA THR A 11 -0.67 -4.29 -10.50
C THR A 11 -1.62 -4.83 -11.55
N ASP A 12 -2.75 -4.15 -11.65
CA ASP A 12 -3.62 -4.12 -12.81
C ASP A 12 -3.69 -2.65 -13.25
N TYR A 13 -3.14 -2.35 -14.43
CA TYR A 13 -2.97 -0.97 -14.88
C TYR A 13 -4.28 -0.18 -14.98
N GLU A 14 -5.40 -0.88 -15.17
CA GLU A 14 -6.73 -0.29 -15.29
C GLU A 14 -7.38 -0.03 -13.91
N HIS A 15 -7.01 -0.80 -12.89
CA HIS A 15 -7.76 -0.81 -11.62
C HIS A 15 -6.92 -0.45 -10.39
N PHE A 16 -5.77 -1.09 -10.19
CA PHE A 16 -5.04 -0.96 -8.93
C PHE A 16 -3.52 -1.25 -9.01
N ALA A 17 -2.80 -0.81 -7.98
CA ALA A 17 -1.43 -1.22 -7.73
C ALA A 17 -1.20 -1.47 -6.22
N VAL A 18 -0.54 -2.59 -5.90
CA VAL A 18 -0.03 -2.88 -4.56
C VAL A 18 1.45 -2.60 -4.55
N LEU A 19 1.86 -1.67 -3.68
CA LEU A 19 3.24 -1.30 -3.47
C LEU A 19 3.76 -1.91 -2.17
N TYR A 20 5.00 -2.35 -2.21
CA TYR A 20 5.84 -2.61 -1.06
C TYR A 20 6.71 -1.39 -0.79
N LEU A 21 6.71 -0.95 0.46
CA LEU A 21 7.53 0.15 0.91
C LEU A 21 8.33 -0.29 2.14
N GLU A 22 9.64 -0.09 2.06
CA GLU A 22 10.56 -0.25 3.18
C GLU A 22 11.32 1.06 3.39
N THR A 23 11.43 1.49 4.64
CA THR A 23 12.32 2.58 5.03
C THR A 23 13.21 2.16 6.19
N GLN A 24 14.42 2.70 6.20
CA GLN A 24 15.37 2.51 7.29
C GLN A 24 15.73 3.86 7.90
N LYS A 25 15.48 4.03 9.20
CA LYS A 25 15.82 5.24 9.95
C LYS A 25 16.27 4.89 11.36
N GLY A 26 17.48 5.32 11.73
CA GLY A 26 18.00 5.15 13.10
C GLY A 26 18.10 3.70 13.57
N GLY A 27 18.39 2.75 12.66
CA GLY A 27 18.44 1.32 12.96
C GLY A 27 17.07 0.62 13.00
N ALA A 28 15.97 1.36 12.91
CA ALA A 28 14.63 0.79 12.79
C ALA A 28 14.25 0.62 11.30
N ARG A 29 13.79 -0.59 10.96
CA ARG A 29 13.20 -0.93 9.65
C ARG A 29 11.68 -0.81 9.76
N ASN A 30 11.08 0.00 8.90
CA ASN A 30 9.63 0.13 8.78
C ASN A 30 9.17 -0.41 7.43
N VAL A 31 8.22 -1.34 7.45
CA VAL A 31 7.69 -2.03 6.27
C VAL A 31 6.18 -1.85 6.22
N TRP A 32 5.64 -1.49 5.07
CA TRP A 32 4.20 -1.45 4.85
C TRP A 32 3.84 -1.81 3.40
N LEU A 33 2.59 -2.22 3.22
CA LEU A 33 1.99 -2.39 1.91
C LEU A 33 1.00 -1.26 1.69
N GLN A 34 0.91 -0.75 0.46
CA GLN A 34 -0.07 0.27 0.11
C GLN A 34 -0.81 -0.10 -1.19
N LEU A 35 -2.14 -0.02 -1.14
CA LEU A 35 -3.03 -0.27 -2.27
C LEU A 35 -3.46 1.08 -2.81
N TYR A 36 -3.07 1.36 -4.05
CA TYR A 36 -3.61 2.47 -4.82
C TYR A 36 -4.67 1.94 -5.78
N ALA A 37 -5.74 2.70 -5.93
CA ALA A 37 -6.81 2.46 -6.89
C ALA A 37 -6.83 3.60 -7.92
N ARG A 38 -7.25 3.30 -9.16
CA ARG A 38 -7.42 4.30 -10.22
C ARG A 38 -8.63 5.22 -10.00
N ALA A 39 -9.55 4.79 -9.17
CA ALA A 39 -10.74 5.52 -8.78
C ALA A 39 -10.87 5.52 -7.24
N PRO A 40 -11.69 6.40 -6.65
CA PRO A 40 -11.89 6.47 -5.19
C PRO A 40 -12.50 5.20 -4.57
N GLU A 41 -13.06 4.32 -5.40
CA GLU A 41 -13.63 3.04 -5.01
C GLU A 41 -12.55 1.98 -4.71
N LEU A 42 -12.88 1.07 -3.81
CA LEU A 42 -12.04 -0.09 -3.51
C LEU A 42 -12.32 -1.21 -4.51
N PHE A 43 -11.27 -1.73 -5.15
CA PHE A 43 -11.32 -2.97 -5.93
C PHE A 43 -11.03 -4.17 -5.01
N PRO A 44 -11.99 -5.10 -4.79
CA PRO A 44 -11.82 -6.23 -3.88
C PRO A 44 -10.58 -7.07 -4.17
N GLU A 45 -10.24 -7.24 -5.45
CA GLU A 45 -9.07 -8.00 -5.90
C GLU A 45 -7.76 -7.40 -5.37
N GLY A 46 -7.64 -6.06 -5.36
CA GLY A 46 -6.48 -5.37 -4.84
C GLY A 46 -6.34 -5.55 -3.33
N ALA A 47 -7.44 -5.46 -2.58
CA ALA A 47 -7.47 -5.67 -1.14
C ALA A 47 -7.11 -7.12 -0.77
N GLN A 48 -7.69 -8.09 -1.48
CA GLN A 48 -7.38 -9.51 -1.30
C GLN A 48 -5.89 -9.79 -1.59
N LYS A 49 -5.35 -9.22 -2.66
CA LYS A 49 -3.94 -9.38 -3.01
C LYS A 49 -3.02 -8.81 -1.93
N MET A 50 -3.34 -7.64 -1.38
CA MET A 50 -2.61 -7.06 -0.26
C MET A 50 -2.62 -7.98 0.97
N GLN A 51 -3.78 -8.54 1.34
CA GLN A 51 -3.90 -9.48 2.47
C GLN A 51 -3.06 -10.75 2.28
N GLN A 52 -2.98 -11.27 1.04
CA GLN A 52 -2.14 -12.42 0.70
C GLN A 52 -0.64 -12.12 0.75
N LEU A 53 -0.24 -10.88 0.48
CA LEU A 53 1.15 -10.43 0.49
C LEU A 53 1.64 -10.05 1.89
N ALA A 54 0.77 -9.58 2.77
CA ALA A 54 1.10 -9.17 4.14
C ALA A 54 1.99 -10.19 4.89
N PRO A 55 1.66 -11.49 4.98
CA PRO A 55 2.47 -12.42 5.77
C PRO A 55 3.88 -12.65 5.16
N GLN A 56 4.05 -12.45 3.85
CA GLN A 56 5.35 -12.61 3.17
C GLN A 56 6.35 -11.52 3.55
N VAL A 57 5.85 -10.39 4.05
CA VAL A 57 6.64 -9.24 4.49
C VAL A 57 6.60 -9.04 6.01
N GLY A 58 6.14 -10.05 6.76
CA GLY A 58 6.07 -10.02 8.23
C GLY A 58 4.92 -9.19 8.78
N LEU A 59 3.91 -8.90 7.96
CA LEU A 59 2.72 -8.14 8.34
C LEU A 59 1.54 -9.08 8.63
N ASN A 60 0.71 -8.75 9.62
CA ASN A 60 -0.54 -9.45 9.88
C ASN A 60 -1.61 -9.04 8.83
N PRO A 61 -2.27 -9.98 8.13
CA PRO A 61 -3.32 -9.66 7.16
C PRO A 61 -4.44 -8.77 7.71
N SER A 62 -4.74 -8.88 9.01
CA SER A 62 -5.83 -8.16 9.68
C SER A 62 -5.45 -6.76 10.16
N GLN A 63 -4.18 -6.34 10.04
CA GLN A 63 -3.73 -5.02 10.52
C GLN A 63 -3.88 -3.90 9.47
N GLY A 64 -4.40 -4.23 8.29
CA GLY A 64 -4.70 -3.24 7.25
C GLY A 64 -5.86 -2.32 7.66
N ALA A 65 -5.84 -1.10 7.16
CA ALA A 65 -6.90 -0.12 7.34
C ALA A 65 -7.29 0.51 6.01
N LEU A 66 -8.58 0.82 5.83
CA LEU A 66 -9.04 1.64 4.71
C LEU A 66 -8.80 3.11 5.03
N LEU A 67 -8.20 3.82 4.09
CA LEU A 67 -8.04 5.26 4.22
C LEU A 67 -9.43 5.91 4.19
N PRO A 68 -9.75 6.81 5.13
CA PRO A 68 -11.02 7.52 5.14
C PRO A 68 -11.11 8.42 3.91
N LYS A 69 -12.35 8.69 3.47
CA LYS A 69 -12.59 9.78 2.51
C LYS A 69 -12.11 11.08 3.15
N SER A 70 -11.13 11.72 2.53
CA SER A 70 -10.55 12.98 3.00
C SER A 70 -10.97 14.10 2.06
N ASP A 71 -11.57 15.16 2.60
CA ASP A 71 -12.01 16.33 1.82
C ASP A 71 -10.85 17.28 1.49
N GLN A 72 -9.70 17.10 2.15
CA GLN A 72 -8.53 17.96 2.01
C GLN A 72 -7.50 17.27 1.11
N CYS A 73 -7.09 17.92 0.03
CA CYS A 73 -6.08 17.49 -0.94
C CYS A 73 -6.46 16.35 -1.92
N ALA A 74 -7.71 15.91 -1.97
CA ALA A 74 -8.17 14.91 -2.95
C ALA A 74 -8.23 15.42 -4.41
N GLY A 75 -8.20 16.75 -4.61
CA GLY A 75 -8.33 17.41 -5.90
C GLY A 75 -7.01 17.82 -6.56
N ALA A 76 -5.91 17.12 -6.33
CA ALA A 76 -4.63 17.43 -6.97
C ALA A 76 -4.48 16.64 -8.29
N PHE A 77 -4.94 17.25 -9.39
CA PHE A 77 -4.58 16.90 -10.77
C PHE A 77 -4.23 18.16 -11.54
#